data_AF-A0A1H5Y1C0-F1
#
_entry.id   AF-A0A1H5Y1C0-F1
#
_cell.length_a   1.000
_cell.length_b   1.000
_cell.length_c   1.000
_cell.angle_alpha   90.00
_cell.angle_beta   90.00
_cell.angle_gamma   90.00
#
_symmetry.space_group_name_H-M   'P 1'
#
loop_
_entity.id
_entity.type
_entity.pdbx_description
1 polymer ?
#
loop_
_entity_poly.entity_id
_entity_poly.type
_entity_poly.pdbx_seq_one_letter_code
_entity_poly.pdbx_strand_id
1 'polypeptide(L)'
;METKTKGKKGWLGFYLVGIFLLTVLAFYALIGENSYIAVQDNLDLFMAQFAMLRNEGIFFSHGVAAPFLGGVSRDALPSELSLYTVLFMIFPPFVAYVAGYILKVIIAVVSCRLLFLDMVENDKANTHVQNLATLVGLLYGILNMFPAFGIPFASVPLIVYLLRKVYRNGLGGRGNVI
;
A
#
# COMPACT_ATOMS: atom_id res chain seq x y z
N MET A 1 -17.94 30.81 25.21
CA MET A 1 -17.38 29.69 25.99
C MET A 1 -17.66 28.42 25.20
N GLU A 2 -16.79 28.12 24.23
CA GLU A 2 -16.92 26.92 23.40
C GLU A 2 -16.60 25.69 24.26
N THR A 3 -17.62 24.87 24.49
CA THR A 3 -17.44 23.55 25.06
C THR A 3 -16.65 22.72 24.05
N LYS A 4 -15.35 22.53 24.30
CA LYS A 4 -14.56 21.45 23.70
C LYS A 4 -15.18 20.12 24.14
N THR A 5 -16.24 19.71 23.46
CA THR A 5 -16.70 18.32 23.48
C THR A 5 -15.51 17.48 23.04
N LYS A 6 -15.01 16.64 23.95
CA LYS A 6 -14.09 15.56 23.59
C LYS A 6 -14.83 14.67 22.60
N GLY A 7 -14.75 15.02 21.31
CA GLY A 7 -15.43 14.32 20.23
C GLY A 7 -15.02 12.86 20.26
N LYS A 8 -16.01 11.97 20.24
CA LYS A 8 -15.76 10.53 20.08
C LYS A 8 -14.81 10.36 18.89
N LYS A 9 -13.72 9.61 19.05
CA LYS A 9 -12.80 9.34 17.94
C LYS A 9 -13.57 8.69 16.79
N GLY A 10 -13.23 9.00 15.54
CA GLY A 10 -13.87 8.46 14.34
C GLY A 10 -13.58 6.96 14.14
N TRP A 11 -14.26 6.10 14.90
CA TRP A 11 -14.02 4.65 14.91
C TRP A 11 -14.83 3.92 13.84
N LEU A 12 -15.94 4.49 13.38
CA LEU A 12 -16.80 3.88 12.36
C LEU A 12 -16.01 3.58 11.08
N GLY A 13 -15.19 4.52 10.60
CA GLY A 13 -14.36 4.30 9.42
C GLY A 13 -13.42 3.12 9.58
N PHE A 14 -12.81 2.94 10.76
CA PHE A 14 -11.93 1.80 11.04
C PHE A 14 -12.70 0.48 11.11
N TYR A 15 -13.91 0.47 11.66
CA TYR A 15 -14.75 -0.73 11.66
C TYR A 15 -15.12 -1.15 10.24
N LEU A 16 -15.46 -0.21 9.36
CA LEU A 16 -15.78 -0.51 7.96
C LEU A 16 -14.56 -1.03 7.20
N VAL A 17 -13.37 -0.46 7.41
CA VAL A 17 -12.11 -1.01 6.89
C VAL A 17 -11.86 -2.42 7.41
N GLY A 18 -12.03 -2.64 8.72
CA GLY A 18 -11.85 -3.95 9.35
C GLY A 18 -12.80 -5.01 8.78
N ILE A 19 -14.09 -4.68 8.66
CA ILE A 19 -15.09 -5.54 8.04
C ILE A 19 -14.70 -5.87 6.60
N PHE A 20 -14.32 -4.87 5.80
CA PHE A 20 -13.88 -5.09 4.43
C PHE A 20 -12.70 -6.06 4.35
N LEU A 21 -11.64 -5.81 5.14
CA LEU A 21 -10.45 -6.67 5.15
C LEU A 21 -10.76 -8.09 5.62
N LEU A 22 -11.61 -8.25 6.64
CA LEU A 22 -12.07 -9.54 7.12
C LEU A 22 -12.89 -10.28 6.06
N THR A 23 -13.77 -9.60 5.33
CA THR A 23 -14.53 -10.19 4.23
C THR A 23 -13.61 -10.64 3.10
N VAL A 24 -12.61 -9.83 2.72
CA VAL A 24 -11.61 -10.20 1.70
C VAL A 24 -10.81 -11.42 2.15
N LEU A 25 -10.33 -11.43 3.39
CA LEU A 25 -9.60 -12.57 3.96
C LEU A 25 -10.47 -13.83 3.99
N ALA A 26 -11.71 -13.73 4.47
CA ALA A 26 -12.63 -14.86 4.53
C ALA A 26 -12.94 -15.39 3.13
N PHE A 27 -13.18 -14.52 2.14
CA PHE A 27 -13.44 -14.91 0.76
C PHE A 27 -12.28 -15.72 0.19
N TYR A 28 -11.05 -15.22 0.27
CA TYR A 28 -9.88 -15.92 -0.27
C TYR A 28 -9.49 -17.14 0.56
N ALA A 29 -9.74 -17.17 1.87
CA ALA A 29 -9.50 -18.35 2.70
C ALA A 29 -10.50 -19.49 2.41
N LEU A 30 -11.75 -19.17 2.11
CA LEU A 30 -12.79 -20.17 1.83
C LEU A 30 -12.71 -20.73 0.40
N ILE A 31 -12.41 -19.87 -0.58
CA ILE A 31 -12.37 -20.29 -2.00
C ILE A 31 -10.96 -20.76 -2.40
N GLY A 32 -9.92 -20.15 -1.82
CA GLY A 32 -8.53 -20.46 -2.14
C GLY A 32 -8.19 -20.18 -3.60
N GLU A 33 -7.34 -21.04 -4.18
CA GLU A 33 -6.83 -20.93 -5.55
C GLU A 33 -7.92 -21.08 -6.62
N ASN A 34 -9.12 -21.57 -6.26
CA ASN A 34 -10.28 -21.60 -7.16
C ASN A 34 -10.87 -20.20 -7.42
N SER A 35 -10.32 -19.15 -6.80
CA SER A 35 -10.76 -17.77 -6.99
C SER A 35 -10.33 -17.25 -8.36
N TYR A 36 -11.26 -16.65 -9.10
CA TYR A 36 -10.92 -15.93 -10.33
C TYR A 36 -10.34 -14.56 -9.99
N ILE A 37 -9.02 -14.43 -10.14
CA ILE A 37 -8.30 -13.18 -10.01
C ILE A 37 -8.00 -12.65 -11.41
N ALA A 38 -8.32 -11.39 -11.68
CA ALA A 38 -7.93 -10.73 -12.92
C ALA A 38 -6.43 -10.42 -12.88
N VAL A 39 -5.60 -11.40 -13.30
CA VAL A 39 -4.13 -11.29 -13.33
C VAL A 39 -3.59 -11.03 -14.74
N GLN A 40 -4.45 -10.83 -15.76
CA GLN A 40 -4.14 -10.67 -17.20
C GLN A 40 -2.64 -10.49 -17.55
N ASP A 41 -2.19 -9.25 -17.75
CA ASP A 41 -0.80 -8.90 -18.14
C ASP A 41 0.21 -9.02 -16.99
N ASN A 42 -0.27 -9.25 -15.77
CA ASN A 42 0.60 -9.45 -14.60
C ASN A 42 1.09 -10.90 -14.50
N LEU A 43 0.38 -11.86 -15.12
CA LEU A 43 0.64 -13.29 -14.95
C LEU A 43 1.89 -13.73 -15.72
N ASP A 44 1.96 -13.40 -17.00
CA ASP A 44 3.08 -13.71 -17.88
C ASP A 44 4.26 -12.74 -17.71
N LEU A 45 4.00 -11.50 -17.26
CA LEU A 45 5.06 -10.52 -17.02
C LEU A 45 5.72 -10.69 -15.65
N PHE A 46 4.99 -10.46 -14.56
CA PHE A 46 5.59 -10.38 -13.22
C PHE A 46 5.59 -11.71 -12.48
N MET A 47 4.52 -12.51 -12.56
CA MET A 47 4.47 -13.78 -11.81
C MET A 47 5.54 -14.76 -12.32
N ALA A 48 5.76 -14.82 -13.64
CA ALA A 48 6.83 -15.60 -14.23
C ALA A 48 8.21 -15.14 -13.76
N GLN A 49 8.47 -13.83 -13.74
CA GLN A 49 9.72 -13.26 -13.23
C GLN A 49 9.94 -13.58 -11.75
N PHE A 50 8.90 -13.44 -10.90
CA PHE A 50 9.01 -13.73 -9.48
C PHE A 50 9.27 -15.21 -9.21
N ALA A 51 8.57 -16.10 -9.92
CA ALA A 51 8.79 -17.53 -9.82
C ALA A 51 10.21 -17.92 -10.24
N MET A 52 10.71 -17.37 -11.35
CA MET A 52 12.07 -17.61 -11.82
C MET A 52 13.12 -17.11 -10.81
N LEU A 53 13.00 -15.87 -10.34
CA LEU A 53 13.93 -15.29 -9.35
C LEU A 53 14.01 -16.14 -8.07
N ARG A 54 12.87 -16.68 -7.63
CA ARG A 54 12.77 -17.55 -6.47
C ARG A 54 13.40 -18.92 -6.72
N ASN A 55 13.02 -19.58 -7.81
CA ASN A 55 13.43 -20.95 -8.11
C ASN A 55 14.92 -21.06 -8.39
N GLU A 56 15.50 -20.05 -9.04
CA GLU A 56 16.94 -19.98 -9.34
C GLU A 56 17.77 -19.48 -8.15
N GLY A 57 17.13 -19.01 -7.09
CA GLY A 57 17.82 -18.48 -5.91
C GLY A 57 18.62 -17.20 -6.18
N ILE A 58 18.33 -16.49 -7.27
CA ILE A 58 19.06 -15.28 -7.70
C ILE A 58 18.44 -13.98 -7.19
N PHE A 59 17.37 -14.04 -6.39
CA PHE A 59 16.65 -12.85 -5.95
C PHE A 59 17.50 -11.85 -5.16
N PHE A 60 18.59 -12.24 -4.48
CA PHE A 60 19.51 -11.29 -3.83
C PHE A 60 20.90 -11.26 -4.48
N SER A 61 21.06 -11.91 -5.63
CA SER A 61 22.33 -12.03 -6.33
C SER A 61 22.50 -10.88 -7.32
N HIS A 62 23.59 -10.13 -7.24
CA HIS A 62 23.88 -9.01 -8.16
C HIS A 62 24.90 -9.42 -9.22
N GLY A 63 24.83 -8.79 -10.41
CA GLY A 63 25.77 -9.06 -11.50
C GLY A 63 25.69 -10.46 -12.12
N VAL A 64 24.62 -11.21 -11.82
CA VAL A 64 24.36 -12.54 -12.41
C VAL A 64 23.37 -12.44 -13.56
N ALA A 65 23.52 -13.32 -14.54
CA ALA A 65 22.53 -13.49 -15.60
C ALA A 65 21.36 -14.34 -15.09
N ALA A 66 20.15 -13.84 -15.25
CA ALA A 66 18.94 -14.61 -15.04
C ALA A 66 18.70 -15.53 -16.24
N PRO A 67 18.22 -16.78 -16.06
CA PRO A 67 17.82 -17.68 -17.15
C PRO A 67 16.49 -17.25 -17.77
N PHE A 68 16.42 -15.99 -18.18
CA PHE A 68 15.27 -15.31 -18.74
C PHE A 68 15.74 -14.46 -19.92
N LEU A 69 14.97 -14.46 -21.02
CA LEU A 69 15.26 -13.70 -22.24
C LEU A 69 16.72 -13.81 -22.74
N GLY A 70 17.29 -15.02 -22.71
CA GLY A 70 18.64 -15.27 -23.22
C GLY A 70 19.80 -14.85 -22.29
N GLY A 71 19.54 -14.64 -21.00
CA GLY A 71 20.58 -14.31 -20.03
C GLY A 71 20.59 -12.84 -19.61
N VAL A 72 19.41 -12.20 -19.50
CA VAL A 72 19.32 -10.81 -19.06
C VAL A 72 19.93 -10.66 -17.66
N SER A 73 20.54 -9.50 -17.37
CA SER A 73 21.01 -9.22 -16.02
C SER A 73 19.86 -9.32 -15.02
N ARG A 74 20.09 -10.02 -13.89
CA ARG A 74 19.16 -10.06 -12.76
C ARG A 74 18.77 -8.65 -12.33
N ASP A 75 19.71 -7.70 -12.37
CA ASP A 75 19.48 -6.33 -11.89
C ASP A 75 18.52 -5.51 -12.77
N ALA A 76 18.14 -6.02 -13.95
CA ALA A 76 17.08 -5.47 -14.78
C ALA A 76 15.68 -6.00 -14.41
N LEU A 77 15.59 -6.95 -13.48
CA LEU A 77 14.36 -7.57 -13.02
C LEU A 77 13.85 -6.91 -11.73
N PRO A 78 12.63 -7.26 -11.25
CA PRO A 78 12.04 -6.63 -10.08
C PRO A 78 12.97 -6.64 -8.85
N SER A 79 13.18 -5.44 -8.31
CA SER A 79 14.15 -5.18 -7.24
C SER A 79 13.83 -5.91 -5.94
N GLU A 80 14.88 -6.27 -5.22
CA GLU A 80 14.86 -6.77 -3.85
C GLU A 80 14.28 -5.80 -2.82
N LEU A 81 14.22 -4.51 -3.15
CA LEU A 81 13.60 -3.47 -2.33
C LEU A 81 12.10 -3.33 -2.60
N SER A 82 11.56 -4.01 -3.62
CA SER A 82 10.14 -4.04 -3.89
C SER A 82 9.43 -4.91 -2.86
N LEU A 83 8.68 -4.27 -1.97
CA LEU A 83 7.90 -4.97 -0.95
C LEU A 83 6.94 -6.00 -1.56
N TYR A 84 6.36 -5.70 -2.73
CA TYR A 84 5.50 -6.65 -3.42
C TYR A 84 6.27 -7.88 -3.87
N THR A 85 7.45 -7.71 -4.47
CA THR A 85 8.30 -8.83 -4.92
C THR A 85 8.80 -9.68 -3.76
N VAL A 86 9.18 -9.06 -2.64
CA VAL A 86 9.58 -9.77 -1.41
C VAL A 86 8.48 -10.73 -0.92
N LEU A 87 7.19 -10.36 -1.03
CA LEU A 87 6.10 -11.26 -0.64
C LEU A 87 6.12 -12.58 -1.43
N PHE A 88 6.49 -12.57 -2.72
CA PHE A 88 6.57 -13.78 -3.55
C PHE A 88 7.79 -14.65 -3.24
N MET A 89 8.81 -14.09 -2.59
CA MET A 89 9.96 -14.86 -2.12
C MET A 89 9.65 -15.61 -0.83
N ILE A 90 8.75 -15.06 0.00
CA ILE A 90 8.38 -15.62 1.30
C ILE A 90 7.18 -16.57 1.18
N PHE A 91 6.15 -16.18 0.44
CA PHE A 91 4.87 -16.89 0.36
C PHE A 91 4.65 -17.58 -0.98
N PRO A 92 3.80 -18.63 -1.04
CA PRO A 92 3.30 -19.15 -2.31
C PRO A 92 2.57 -18.06 -3.13
N PRO A 93 2.51 -18.15 -4.47
CA PRO A 93 2.01 -17.07 -5.33
C PRO A 93 0.62 -16.55 -4.96
N PHE A 94 -0.35 -17.43 -4.68
CA PHE A 94 -1.70 -17.03 -4.29
C PHE A 94 -1.70 -16.23 -2.97
N VAL A 95 -1.01 -16.75 -1.95
CA VAL A 95 -0.90 -16.09 -0.64
C VAL A 95 -0.17 -14.75 -0.76
N ALA A 96 0.92 -14.70 -1.52
CA ALA A 96 1.66 -13.47 -1.79
C ALA A 96 0.78 -12.41 -2.46
N TYR A 97 -0.04 -12.82 -3.43
CA TYR A 97 -0.95 -11.93 -4.14
C TYR A 97 -2.02 -11.34 -3.21
N VAL A 98 -2.69 -12.18 -2.41
CA VAL A 98 -3.71 -11.74 -1.44
C VAL A 98 -3.08 -10.87 -0.36
N ALA A 99 -1.92 -11.25 0.17
CA ALA A 99 -1.19 -10.46 1.15
C ALA A 99 -0.80 -9.08 0.58
N GLY A 100 -0.33 -9.04 -0.66
CA GLY A 100 0.02 -7.79 -1.35
C GLY A 100 -1.18 -6.87 -1.53
N TYR A 101 -2.35 -7.42 -1.86
CA TYR A 101 -3.59 -6.65 -1.94
C TYR A 101 -4.01 -6.07 -0.59
N ILE A 102 -3.99 -6.88 0.48
CA ILE A 102 -4.34 -6.43 1.84
C ILE A 102 -3.39 -5.33 2.30
N LEU A 103 -2.09 -5.53 2.09
CA LEU A 103 -1.06 -4.57 2.45
C LEU A 103 -1.24 -3.25 1.69
N LYS A 104 -1.56 -3.32 0.39
CA LYS A 104 -1.92 -2.16 -0.43
C LYS A 104 -3.05 -1.35 0.20
N VAL A 105 -4.15 -2.02 0.60
CA VAL A 105 -5.32 -1.35 1.20
C VAL A 105 -4.94 -0.71 2.54
N ILE A 106 -4.19 -1.39 3.39
CA ILE A 106 -3.74 -0.85 4.68
C ILE A 106 -2.88 0.39 4.47
N ILE A 107 -1.89 0.32 3.57
CA ILE A 107 -1.01 1.44 3.25
C ILE A 107 -1.82 2.63 2.74
N ALA A 108 -2.77 2.40 1.81
CA ALA A 108 -3.64 3.43 1.27
C ALA A 108 -4.51 4.11 2.35
N VAL A 109 -5.09 3.33 3.27
CA VAL A 109 -5.88 3.88 4.38
C VAL A 109 -5.02 4.76 5.27
N VAL A 110 -3.84 4.28 5.67
CA VAL A 110 -2.93 5.03 6.54
C VAL A 110 -2.43 6.30 5.83
N SER A 111 -1.95 6.17 4.59
CA SER A 111 -1.35 7.27 3.82
C SER A 111 -2.36 8.38 3.54
N CYS A 112 -3.55 8.04 3.01
CA CYS A 112 -4.61 9.00 2.74
C CYS A 112 -5.09 9.67 4.02
N ARG A 113 -5.27 8.90 5.10
CA ARG A 113 -5.78 9.46 6.36
C ARG A 113 -4.80 10.47 6.96
N LEU A 114 -3.49 10.17 6.92
CA LEU A 114 -2.45 11.10 7.37
C LEU A 114 -2.48 12.39 6.56
N LEU A 115 -2.48 12.28 5.23
CA LEU A 115 -2.53 13.45 4.35
C LEU A 115 -3.81 14.27 4.53
N PHE A 116 -4.97 13.62 4.52
CA PHE A 116 -6.27 14.29 4.62
C PHE A 116 -6.35 15.11 5.90
N LEU A 117 -6.04 14.50 7.05
CA LEU A 117 -6.15 15.19 8.35
C LEU A 117 -5.10 16.30 8.54
N ASP A 118 -3.97 16.22 7.84
CA ASP A 118 -2.99 17.32 7.78
C ASP A 118 -3.49 18.51 6.94
N MET A 119 -4.31 18.24 5.92
CA MET A 119 -4.91 19.28 5.08
C MET A 119 -6.06 20.02 5.78
N VAL A 120 -6.85 19.34 6.62
CA VAL A 120 -7.98 19.91 7.38
C VAL A 120 -7.67 20.05 8.87
N GLU A 121 -6.53 20.65 9.20
CA GLU A 121 -6.01 20.69 10.57
C GLU A 121 -6.98 21.28 11.61
N ASN A 122 -7.76 22.30 11.23
CA ASN A 122 -8.74 22.93 12.13
C ASN A 122 -9.88 21.97 12.51
N ASP A 123 -10.26 21.07 11.60
CA ASP A 123 -11.36 20.12 11.77
C ASP A 123 -10.90 18.71 12.09
N LYS A 124 -9.60 18.47 12.28
CA LYS A 124 -9.04 17.12 12.49
C LYS A 124 -9.62 16.39 13.71
N ALA A 125 -10.15 17.13 14.69
CA ALA A 125 -10.82 16.59 15.87
C ALA A 125 -12.28 16.16 15.62
N ASN A 126 -12.89 16.60 14.52
CA ASN A 126 -14.26 16.26 14.15
C ASN A 126 -14.38 14.78 13.77
N THR A 127 -15.30 14.07 14.44
CA THR A 127 -15.55 12.63 14.24
C THR A 127 -15.92 12.29 12.79
N HIS A 128 -16.75 13.12 12.14
CA HIS A 128 -17.16 12.91 10.75
C HIS A 128 -15.98 13.06 9.80
N VAL A 129 -15.12 14.06 10.02
CA VAL A 129 -13.90 14.28 9.24
C VAL A 129 -12.91 13.12 9.38
N GLN A 130 -12.73 12.60 10.60
CA GLN A 130 -11.87 11.43 10.82
C GLN A 130 -12.38 10.18 10.11
N ASN A 131 -13.70 9.94 10.15
CA ASN A 131 -14.31 8.81 9.43
C ASN A 131 -14.16 8.99 7.93
N LEU A 132 -14.43 10.19 7.41
CA LEU A 132 -14.29 10.51 5.99
C LEU A 132 -12.85 10.28 5.51
N ALA A 133 -11.85 10.75 6.25
CA ALA A 133 -10.45 10.55 5.93
C ALA A 133 -10.08 9.04 5.84
N THR A 134 -10.58 8.23 6.77
CA THR A 134 -10.38 6.76 6.75
C THR A 134 -11.09 6.12 5.54
N LEU A 135 -12.33 6.50 5.25
CA LEU A 135 -13.13 5.92 4.16
C LEU A 135 -12.63 6.33 2.77
N VAL A 136 -12.14 7.57 2.61
CA VAL A 136 -11.45 7.99 1.39
C VAL A 136 -10.19 7.15 1.16
N GLY A 137 -9.44 6.85 2.23
CA GLY A 137 -8.32 5.94 2.16
C GLY A 137 -8.70 4.52 1.74
N LEU A 138 -9.84 4.01 2.22
CA LEU A 138 -10.39 2.72 1.79
C LEU A 138 -10.73 2.75 0.31
N LEU A 139 -11.49 3.75 -0.14
CA LEU A 139 -11.87 3.92 -1.55
C LEU A 139 -10.65 3.98 -2.47
N TYR A 140 -9.62 4.73 -2.05
CA TYR A 140 -8.35 4.79 -2.78
C TYR A 140 -7.64 3.43 -2.83
N GLY A 141 -7.62 2.71 -1.69
CA GLY A 141 -6.98 1.41 -1.58
C GLY A 141 -7.66 0.29 -2.39
N ILE A 142 -8.98 0.34 -2.57
CA ILE A 142 -9.69 -0.70 -3.33
C ILE A 142 -9.68 -0.47 -4.84
N LEU A 143 -9.16 0.66 -5.33
CA LEU A 143 -9.05 0.92 -6.76
C LEU A 143 -8.28 -0.21 -7.46
N ASN A 144 -8.81 -0.64 -8.60
CA ASN A 144 -8.13 -1.59 -9.46
C ASN A 144 -6.87 -0.91 -10.02
N MET A 145 -5.73 -1.48 -9.67
CA MET A 145 -4.44 -1.08 -10.18
C MET A 145 -3.66 -2.32 -10.55
N PHE A 146 -2.71 -2.12 -11.45
CA PHE A 146 -1.77 -3.14 -11.82
C PHE A 146 -1.06 -3.68 -10.55
N PRO A 147 -1.15 -5.00 -10.23
CA PRO A 147 -0.78 -5.52 -8.91
C PRO A 147 0.65 -5.19 -8.48
N ALA A 148 1.60 -5.33 -9.41
CA ALA A 148 3.02 -5.02 -9.15
C ALA A 148 3.25 -3.56 -8.72
N PHE A 149 2.39 -2.63 -9.12
CA PHE A 149 2.50 -1.21 -8.78
C PHE A 149 1.54 -0.78 -7.68
N GLY A 150 0.68 -1.67 -7.17
CA GLY A 150 -0.35 -1.32 -6.20
C GLY A 150 0.19 -0.63 -4.95
N ILE A 151 1.24 -1.19 -4.33
CA ILE A 151 1.85 -0.64 -3.11
C ILE A 151 2.50 0.73 -3.36
N PRO A 152 3.33 0.93 -4.41
CA PRO A 152 3.82 2.25 -4.78
C PRO A 152 2.72 3.32 -4.91
N PHE A 153 1.65 3.02 -5.64
CA PHE A 153 0.53 3.94 -5.80
C PHE A 153 -0.18 4.23 -4.47
N ALA A 154 -0.47 3.19 -3.67
CA ALA A 154 -1.04 3.35 -2.33
C ALA A 154 -0.19 4.25 -1.40
N SER A 155 1.11 4.35 -1.67
CA SER A 155 2.07 5.13 -0.88
C SER A 155 2.19 6.59 -1.32
N VAL A 156 1.65 6.99 -2.48
CA VAL A 156 1.75 8.37 -2.98
C VAL A 156 1.24 9.41 -1.97
N PRO A 157 0.06 9.24 -1.32
CA PRO A 157 -0.41 10.18 -0.32
C PRO A 157 0.54 10.35 0.88
N LEU A 158 1.27 9.29 1.24
CA LEU A 158 2.25 9.32 2.34
C LEU A 158 3.45 10.19 1.95
N ILE A 159 3.96 10.04 0.72
CA ILE A 159 5.05 10.86 0.21
C ILE A 159 4.66 12.34 0.21
N VAL A 160 3.46 12.66 -0.28
CA VAL A 160 2.93 14.03 -0.29
C VAL A 160 2.79 14.57 1.14
N TYR A 161 2.26 13.76 2.07
CA TYR A 161 2.17 14.12 3.48
C TYR A 161 3.54 14.45 4.09
N LEU A 162 4.54 13.59 3.87
CA LEU A 162 5.90 13.79 4.40
C LEU A 162 6.53 15.06 3.82
N LEU A 163 6.46 15.27 2.51
CA LEU A 163 6.98 16.48 1.84
C LEU A 163 6.31 17.74 2.37
N ARG A 164 4.99 17.74 2.51
CA ARG A 164 4.22 18.86 3.07
C ARG A 164 4.63 19.17 4.51
N LYS A 165 4.87 18.14 5.32
CA LYS A 165 5.30 18.29 6.71
C LYS A 165 6.72 18.86 6.80
N VAL A 166 7.64 18.38 5.97
CA VAL A 166 9.01 18.93 5.87
C VAL A 166 8.96 20.40 5.43
N TYR A 167 8.17 20.73 4.41
CA TYR A 167 8.03 22.10 3.92
C TYR A 167 7.50 23.06 5.00
N ARG A 168 6.41 22.69 5.70
CA ARG A 168 5.83 23.51 6.78
C ARG A 168 6.79 23.71 7.95
N ASN A 169 7.49 22.65 8.37
CA ASN A 169 8.43 22.72 9.48
C ASN A 169 9.72 23.49 9.12
N GLY A 170 10.20 23.33 7.88
CA GLY A 170 11.39 24.04 7.39
C GLY A 170 11.18 25.54 7.23
N LEU A 171 9.96 25.98 6.91
CA LEU A 171 9.60 27.41 6.85
C LEU A 171 9.30 28.01 8.22
N GLY A 172 8.66 27.25 9.12
CA GLY A 172 8.38 27.70 10.49
C GLY A 172 9.62 27.99 11.33
N GLY A 173 10.76 27.38 11.00
CA GLY A 173 12.06 27.63 11.66
C GLY A 173 12.78 28.92 11.21
N ARG A 174 12.34 29.59 10.14
CA ARG A 174 12.96 30.82 9.61
C ARG A 174 12.24 32.12 10.00
N GLY A 175 11.15 32.05 10.79
CA GLY A 175 10.32 33.20 11.15
C GLY A 175 10.66 33.91 12.46
N ASN A 176 11.63 33.43 13.25
CA ASN A 176 11.98 34.01 14.56
C ASN A 176 13.36 34.70 14.58
N VAL A 177 13.83 35.19 13.43
CA VAL A 177 15.09 35.96 13.34
C VAL A 177 14.85 37.24 12.55
N ILE A 178 14.01 38.14 13.07
CA ILE A 178 14.09 39.60 12.85
C ILE A 178 13.54 40.28 14.11
#